data_AF-A0A7Y1VT77-F1
#
_entry.id   AF-A0A7Y1VT77-F1
#
_cell.length_a   1.000
_cell.length_b   1.000
_cell.length_c   1.000
_cell.angle_alpha   90.00
_cell.angle_beta   90.00
_cell.angle_gamma   90.00
#
_symmetry.space_group_name_H-M   'P 1'
#
loop_
_entity.id
_entity.type
_entity.pdbx_description
1 polymer ?
#
loop_
_entity_poly.entity_id
_entity_poly.type
_entity_poly.pdbx_seq_one_letter_code
_entity_poly.pdbx_strand_id
1 'polypeptide(L)'
;MKIQPLFISQFASLIFGIILVQGCQQNIDQPYPYRTWSHYNGDKMGSKYSALDQINRNNVRDLKIKWKFNTGDLPESAYSNMECNPLIIDHVVYLTSPTIAVIAVDGPSGTELWRYETHPGLKNRGTSRGLAYWEKNDTTRLFFSKGNYLYCLDAQEGELISTFGQE
;
A
#
# COMPACT_ATOMS: atom_id res chain seq x y z
N MET A 1 15.74 -77.14 -6.04
CA MET A 1 15.51 -76.02 -5.10
C MET A 1 16.66 -75.01 -5.23
N LYS A 2 16.47 -73.96 -6.04
CA LYS A 2 17.33 -72.77 -6.16
C LYS A 2 16.42 -71.58 -6.45
N ILE A 3 16.51 -70.55 -5.62
CA ILE A 3 15.66 -69.36 -5.61
C ILE A 3 16.35 -68.29 -6.49
N GLN A 4 15.59 -67.61 -7.36
CA GLN A 4 16.08 -66.48 -8.18
C GLN A 4 15.82 -65.13 -7.48
N PRO A 5 16.67 -64.10 -7.66
CA PRO A 5 16.41 -62.76 -7.19
C PRO A 5 15.81 -61.90 -8.31
N LEU A 6 14.69 -61.23 -8.05
CA LEU A 6 14.21 -60.15 -8.91
C LEU A 6 13.49 -59.09 -8.06
N PHE A 7 14.28 -58.27 -7.37
CA PHE A 7 13.81 -57.02 -6.76
C PHE A 7 14.92 -56.01 -6.96
N ILE A 8 14.65 -54.97 -7.76
CA ILE A 8 15.21 -53.61 -7.80
C ILE A 8 14.88 -53.10 -9.21
N SER A 9 13.65 -52.64 -9.46
CA SER A 9 13.40 -51.79 -10.64
C SER A 9 12.11 -50.95 -10.60
N GLN A 10 11.19 -51.14 -9.64
CA GLN A 10 9.89 -50.45 -9.70
C GLN A 10 9.68 -49.33 -8.67
N PHE A 11 10.60 -49.08 -7.74
CA PHE A 11 10.41 -48.03 -6.72
C PHE A 11 10.93 -46.63 -7.12
N ALA A 12 11.74 -46.52 -8.18
CA ALA A 12 12.31 -45.22 -8.58
C ALA A 12 11.32 -44.29 -9.31
N SER A 13 10.25 -44.83 -9.90
CA SER A 13 9.32 -44.03 -10.72
C SER A 13 8.16 -43.40 -9.94
N LEU A 14 7.87 -43.84 -8.71
CA LEU A 14 6.76 -43.27 -7.93
C LEU A 14 7.14 -42.01 -7.13
N ILE A 15 8.43 -41.82 -6.83
CA ILE A 15 8.90 -40.67 -6.05
C ILE A 15 9.04 -39.40 -6.91
N PHE A 16 9.28 -39.55 -8.23
CA PHE A 16 9.42 -38.41 -9.14
C PHE A 16 8.08 -37.75 -9.52
N GLY A 17 6.95 -38.48 -9.40
CA GLY A 17 5.62 -37.97 -9.71
C GLY A 17 5.00 -37.08 -8.62
N ILE A 18 5.42 -37.25 -7.35
CA ILE A 18 4.84 -36.52 -6.22
C ILE A 18 5.47 -35.11 -6.07
N ILE A 19 6.71 -34.92 -6.54
CA ILE A 19 7.42 -33.63 -6.45
C ILE A 19 6.86 -32.59 -7.45
N LEU A 20 6.22 -33.02 -8.54
CA LEU A 20 5.70 -32.11 -9.57
C LEU A 20 4.37 -31.43 -9.24
N VAL A 21 3.69 -31.83 -8.14
CA VAL A 21 2.39 -31.25 -7.76
C VAL A 21 2.54 -30.09 -6.75
N GLN A 22 3.76 -29.76 -6.31
CA GLN A 22 3.99 -28.56 -5.49
C GLN A 22 4.30 -27.29 -6.32
N GLY A 23 4.15 -27.37 -7.65
CA GLY A 23 4.25 -26.22 -8.54
C GLY A 23 3.06 -25.28 -8.37
N CYS A 24 3.30 -24.16 -7.68
CA CYS A 24 2.43 -23.00 -7.51
C CYS A 24 1.28 -23.13 -6.51
N GLN A 25 1.60 -23.18 -5.21
CA GLN A 25 0.73 -22.54 -4.22
C GLN A 25 0.88 -21.02 -4.41
N GLN A 26 0.01 -20.40 -5.21
CA GLN A 26 -0.11 -18.94 -5.16
C GLN A 26 -0.70 -18.61 -3.79
N ASN A 27 0.13 -18.12 -2.87
CA ASN A 27 -0.35 -17.40 -1.70
C ASN A 27 -1.02 -16.12 -2.20
N ILE A 28 -2.32 -16.22 -2.52
CA ILE A 28 -3.18 -15.07 -2.70
C ILE A 28 -3.51 -14.58 -1.29
N ASP A 29 -2.50 -14.06 -0.58
CA ASP A 29 -2.63 -13.46 0.74
C ASP A 29 -3.25 -12.07 0.60
N GLN A 30 -4.46 -12.00 0.05
CA GLN A 30 -5.31 -10.82 0.14
C GLN A 30 -6.69 -11.34 0.56
N PRO A 31 -7.06 -11.26 1.85
CA PRO A 31 -8.31 -11.81 2.34
C PRO A 31 -9.56 -11.22 1.65
N TYR A 32 -9.40 -10.11 0.91
CA TYR A 32 -10.43 -9.56 0.03
C TYR A 32 -9.81 -8.87 -1.21
N PRO A 33 -9.66 -9.56 -2.36
CA PRO A 33 -9.10 -8.93 -3.56
C PRO A 33 -9.93 -7.70 -3.96
N TYR A 34 -9.24 -6.60 -4.27
CA TYR A 34 -9.83 -5.34 -4.75
C TYR A 34 -10.77 -4.61 -3.76
N ARG A 35 -10.71 -4.90 -2.46
CA ARG A 35 -11.49 -4.14 -1.45
C ARG A 35 -10.66 -3.14 -0.63
N THR A 36 -9.37 -3.05 -0.90
CA THR A 36 -8.41 -2.14 -0.25
C THR A 36 -7.78 -1.21 -1.28
N TRP A 37 -7.10 -0.15 -0.84
CA TRP A 37 -6.33 0.75 -1.71
C TRP A 37 -4.91 0.94 -1.17
N SER A 38 -4.24 -0.17 -0.83
CA SER A 38 -2.90 -0.19 -0.23
C SER A 38 -1.77 0.03 -1.24
N HIS A 39 -2.07 -0.03 -2.53
CA HIS A 39 -1.10 0.16 -3.61
C HIS A 39 -1.46 1.39 -4.44
N TYR A 40 -0.43 2.03 -5.01
CA TYR A 40 -0.65 3.07 -6.01
C TYR A 40 -1.51 2.49 -7.15
N ASN A 41 -2.64 3.13 -7.44
CA ASN A 41 -3.67 2.67 -8.37
C ASN A 41 -4.52 1.45 -7.93
N GLY A 42 -4.63 1.21 -6.62
CA GLY A 42 -5.60 0.28 -6.02
C GLY A 42 -5.02 -1.11 -5.72
N ASP A 43 -4.31 -1.72 -6.67
CA ASP A 43 -3.72 -3.05 -6.53
C ASP A 43 -2.38 -3.16 -7.27
N LYS A 44 -1.69 -4.31 -7.13
CA LYS A 44 -0.36 -4.57 -7.72
C LYS A 44 -0.32 -4.47 -9.26
N MET A 45 -1.44 -4.72 -9.93
CA MET A 45 -1.57 -4.56 -11.39
C MET A 45 -1.99 -3.15 -11.81
N GLY A 46 -2.29 -2.28 -10.84
CA GLY A 46 -2.73 -0.90 -11.08
C GLY A 46 -4.07 -0.79 -11.79
N SER A 47 -5.00 -1.71 -11.53
CA SER A 47 -6.29 -1.79 -12.23
C SER A 47 -7.21 -0.58 -11.99
N LYS A 48 -7.01 0.15 -10.88
CA LYS A 48 -7.92 1.21 -10.39
C LYS A 48 -9.35 0.68 -10.18
N TYR A 49 -9.50 -0.59 -9.87
CA TYR A 49 -10.79 -1.25 -9.64
C TYR A 49 -11.05 -1.47 -8.15
N SER A 50 -12.31 -1.27 -7.74
CA SER A 50 -12.81 -1.63 -6.43
C SER A 50 -13.99 -2.59 -6.57
N ALA A 51 -13.97 -3.67 -5.81
CA ALA A 51 -15.07 -4.64 -5.71
C ALA A 51 -16.19 -4.20 -4.74
N LEU A 52 -16.09 -3.01 -4.14
CA LEU A 52 -17.14 -2.45 -3.29
C LEU A 52 -18.33 -1.97 -4.14
N ASP A 53 -19.55 -2.28 -3.70
CA ASP A 53 -20.80 -2.04 -4.44
C ASP A 53 -21.86 -1.26 -3.64
N GLN A 54 -21.52 -0.86 -2.40
CA GLN A 54 -22.39 -0.05 -1.54
C GLN A 54 -22.86 1.22 -2.25
N ILE A 55 -21.97 1.86 -3.01
CA ILE A 55 -22.29 2.97 -3.92
C ILE A 55 -22.38 2.40 -5.33
N ASN A 56 -23.51 2.62 -5.98
CA ASN A 56 -23.79 2.10 -7.31
C ASN A 56 -24.71 3.05 -8.10
N ARG A 57 -25.05 2.69 -9.34
CA ARG A 57 -25.82 3.54 -10.26
C ARG A 57 -27.19 3.94 -9.72
N ASN A 58 -27.76 3.18 -8.79
CA ASN A 58 -29.10 3.45 -8.27
C ASN A 58 -29.10 4.51 -7.16
N ASN A 59 -28.00 4.62 -6.40
CA ASN A 59 -27.89 5.45 -5.19
C ASN A 59 -26.76 6.51 -5.21
N VAL A 60 -25.91 6.57 -6.25
CA VAL A 60 -24.81 7.55 -6.34
C VAL A 60 -25.27 9.01 -6.24
N ARG A 61 -26.51 9.29 -6.65
CA ARG A 61 -27.16 10.61 -6.53
C ARG A 61 -27.38 11.06 -5.08
N ASP A 62 -27.37 10.14 -4.12
CA ASP A 62 -27.63 10.41 -2.72
C ASP A 62 -26.34 10.70 -1.93
N LEU A 63 -25.18 10.72 -2.60
CA LEU A 63 -23.90 11.00 -1.97
C LEU A 63 -23.87 12.40 -1.34
N LYS A 64 -23.33 12.44 -0.12
CA LYS A 64 -23.08 13.67 0.62
C LYS A 64 -21.64 13.68 1.07
N ILE A 65 -21.08 14.88 1.19
CA ILE A 65 -19.76 15.07 1.78
C ILE A 65 -19.82 14.60 3.23
N LYS A 66 -18.99 13.62 3.59
CA LYS A 66 -18.86 13.14 4.97
C LYS A 66 -17.97 14.08 5.79
N TRP A 67 -16.84 14.47 5.22
CA TRP A 67 -15.89 15.42 5.80
C TRP A 67 -15.04 16.07 4.71
N LYS A 68 -14.34 17.15 5.06
CA LYS A 68 -13.31 17.79 4.24
C LYS A 68 -12.05 17.91 5.07
N PHE A 69 -10.90 17.61 4.47
CA PHE A 69 -9.60 17.75 5.09
C PHE A 69 -8.81 18.85 4.36
N ASN A 70 -8.35 19.86 5.08
CA ASN A 70 -7.49 20.92 4.55
C ASN A 70 -6.06 20.66 5.01
N THR A 71 -5.11 20.51 4.07
CA THR A 71 -3.72 20.18 4.39
C THR A 71 -2.99 21.30 5.14
N GLY A 72 -3.48 22.54 5.06
CA GLY A 72 -3.05 23.68 5.86
C GLY A 72 -1.63 24.20 5.58
N ASP A 73 -0.97 23.69 4.53
CA ASP A 73 0.43 23.96 4.23
C ASP A 73 0.64 25.00 3.11
N LEU A 74 -0.44 25.51 2.51
CA LEU A 74 -0.45 26.66 1.62
C LEU A 74 -1.50 27.69 2.06
N PRO A 75 -1.29 28.99 1.81
CA PRO A 75 -2.32 30.00 2.02
C PRO A 75 -3.49 29.76 1.07
N GLU A 76 -4.70 30.15 1.47
CA GLU A 76 -5.94 29.94 0.69
C GLU A 76 -5.90 30.59 -0.71
N SER A 77 -5.13 31.67 -0.86
CA SER A 77 -4.93 32.36 -2.14
C SER A 77 -3.97 31.63 -3.09
N ALA A 78 -3.21 30.65 -2.61
CA ALA A 78 -2.28 29.90 -3.44
C ALA A 78 -3.01 28.80 -4.22
N TYR A 79 -2.60 28.64 -5.49
CA TYR A 79 -2.96 27.47 -6.26
C TYR A 79 -2.43 26.19 -5.59
N SER A 80 -3.15 25.07 -5.71
CA SER A 80 -2.72 23.75 -5.24
C SER A 80 -2.47 22.84 -6.45
N ASN A 81 -1.31 22.17 -6.49
CA ASN A 81 -0.93 21.17 -7.50
C ASN A 81 -0.93 19.75 -6.92
N MET A 82 -1.89 19.44 -6.04
CA MET A 82 -1.97 18.14 -5.38
C MET A 82 -2.38 17.05 -6.38
N GLU A 83 -1.43 16.20 -6.75
CA GLU A 83 -1.62 15.05 -7.67
C GLU A 83 -1.63 13.69 -6.94
N CYS A 84 -1.69 13.72 -5.61
CA CYS A 84 -1.65 12.52 -4.78
C CYS A 84 -2.82 11.58 -5.11
N ASN A 85 -2.50 10.32 -5.40
CA ASN A 85 -3.45 9.21 -5.28
C ASN A 85 -3.27 8.61 -3.88
N PRO A 86 -4.16 8.88 -2.91
CA PRO A 86 -3.97 8.46 -1.53
C PRO A 86 -3.93 6.93 -1.39
N LEU A 87 -3.22 6.44 -0.38
CA LEU A 87 -3.33 5.05 0.04
C LEU A 87 -4.39 4.93 1.14
N ILE A 88 -5.16 3.85 1.10
CA ILE A 88 -6.13 3.50 2.14
C ILE A 88 -5.79 2.10 2.64
N ILE A 89 -5.29 2.05 3.87
CA ILE A 89 -4.86 0.82 4.55
C ILE A 89 -5.63 0.77 5.86
N ASP A 90 -6.36 -0.32 6.05
CA ASP A 90 -7.38 -0.45 7.09
C ASP A 90 -8.37 0.72 7.09
N HIS A 91 -8.27 1.61 8.07
CA HIS A 91 -9.12 2.79 8.22
C HIS A 91 -8.36 4.11 8.03
N VAL A 92 -7.08 4.06 7.67
CA VAL A 92 -6.23 5.24 7.56
C VAL A 92 -6.05 5.64 6.09
N VAL A 93 -6.24 6.92 5.83
CA VAL A 93 -5.96 7.56 4.54
C VAL A 93 -4.59 8.24 4.64
N TYR A 94 -3.64 7.79 3.83
CA TYR A 94 -2.31 8.37 3.73
C TYR A 94 -2.19 9.20 2.46
N LEU A 95 -1.80 10.46 2.58
CA LEU A 95 -1.73 11.41 1.47
C LEU A 95 -0.49 12.29 1.53
N THR A 96 -0.13 12.88 0.39
CA THR A 96 0.90 13.93 0.30
C THR A 96 0.26 15.28 0.00
N SER A 97 0.67 16.31 0.73
CA SER A 97 0.21 17.69 0.54
C SER A 97 0.95 18.43 -0.60
N PRO A 98 0.56 19.66 -0.96
CA PRO A 98 1.28 20.50 -1.95
C PRO A 98 2.74 20.82 -1.62
N THR A 99 3.12 20.81 -0.34
CA THR A 99 4.53 20.93 0.10
C THR A 99 5.22 19.57 0.29
N ILE A 100 4.55 18.49 -0.13
CA ILE A 100 5.00 17.09 0.02
C ILE A 100 5.23 16.76 1.51
N ALA A 101 4.34 17.24 2.39
CA ALA A 101 4.20 16.65 3.72
C ALA A 101 3.42 15.33 3.59
N VAL A 102 3.80 14.31 4.35
CA VAL A 102 3.05 13.05 4.44
C VAL A 102 2.08 13.16 5.62
N ILE A 103 0.81 12.85 5.40
CA ILE A 103 -0.25 13.04 6.39
C ILE A 103 -1.07 11.76 6.45
N ALA A 104 -1.29 11.26 7.68
CA ALA A 104 -2.27 10.22 7.96
C ALA A 104 -3.55 10.84 8.50
N VAL A 105 -4.67 10.39 7.97
CA VAL A 105 -6.02 10.86 8.34
C VAL A 105 -6.88 9.65 8.66
N ASP A 106 -7.61 9.69 9.76
CA ASP A 106 -8.64 8.70 10.07
C ASP A 106 -9.77 8.78 9.03
N GLY A 107 -9.94 7.73 8.22
CA GLY A 107 -10.93 7.69 7.14
C GLY A 107 -12.38 7.84 7.61
N PRO A 108 -12.80 7.25 8.74
CA PRO A 108 -14.13 7.45 9.29
C PRO A 108 -14.46 8.91 9.66
N SER A 109 -13.57 9.61 10.37
CA SER A 109 -13.82 10.94 10.95
C SER A 109 -13.26 12.11 10.14
N GLY A 110 -12.19 11.89 9.37
CA GLY A 110 -11.42 12.94 8.70
C GLY A 110 -10.41 13.64 9.60
N THR A 111 -10.14 13.12 10.81
CA THR A 111 -9.18 13.69 11.76
C THR A 111 -7.74 13.34 11.38
N GLU A 112 -6.82 14.32 11.44
CA GLU A 112 -5.38 14.07 11.29
C GLU A 112 -4.87 13.20 12.45
N LEU A 113 -4.22 12.08 12.11
CA LEU A 113 -3.59 11.19 13.07
C LEU A 113 -2.15 11.62 13.34
N TRP A 114 -1.40 11.86 12.26
CA TRP A 114 -0.03 12.34 12.31
C TRP A 114 0.35 13.03 11.00
N ARG A 115 1.45 13.79 11.06
CA ARG A 115 2.04 14.48 9.92
C ARG A 115 3.56 14.45 10.00
N TYR A 116 4.18 14.17 8.86
CA TYR A 116 5.60 14.30 8.67
C TYR A 116 5.94 15.40 7.65
N GLU A 117 6.70 16.39 8.09
CA GLU A 117 7.29 17.41 7.24
C GLU A 117 8.81 17.21 7.18
N THR A 118 9.38 17.06 5.98
CA THR A 118 10.84 16.90 5.83
C THR A 118 11.64 18.08 6.42
N HIS A 119 11.05 19.27 6.39
CA HIS A 119 11.66 20.52 6.83
C HIS A 119 10.54 21.41 7.41
N PRO A 120 10.22 21.26 8.71
CA PRO A 120 9.15 22.03 9.34
C PRO A 120 9.35 23.54 9.15
N GLY A 121 8.28 24.24 8.77
CA GLY A 121 8.30 25.67 8.47
C GLY A 121 8.77 26.07 7.06
N LEU A 122 9.44 25.18 6.31
CA LEU A 122 9.79 25.44 4.91
C LEU A 122 8.70 24.94 3.97
N LYS A 123 7.91 25.87 3.44
CA LYS A 123 6.77 25.59 2.54
C LYS A 123 7.17 25.54 1.06
N ASN A 124 8.19 24.74 0.75
CA ASN A 124 8.61 24.49 -0.63
C ASN A 124 7.57 23.63 -1.35
N ARG A 125 7.04 24.15 -2.45
CA ARG A 125 6.03 23.48 -3.27
C ARG A 125 6.69 22.40 -4.13
N GLY A 126 5.95 21.34 -4.41
CA GLY A 126 6.36 20.32 -5.36
C GLY A 126 5.19 19.45 -5.78
N THR A 127 5.37 18.68 -6.86
CA THR A 127 4.38 17.70 -7.28
C THR A 127 4.80 16.34 -6.76
N SER A 128 3.86 15.63 -6.12
CA SER A 128 4.01 14.22 -5.75
C SER A 128 2.79 13.44 -6.23
N ARG A 129 3.03 12.20 -6.70
CA ARG A 129 1.98 11.25 -7.09
C ARG A 129 1.48 10.41 -5.92
N GLY A 130 2.06 10.57 -4.74
CA GLY A 130 1.66 9.90 -3.52
C GLY A 130 2.79 9.05 -2.93
N LEU A 131 2.40 7.90 -2.39
CA LEU A 131 3.22 7.06 -1.51
C LEU A 131 3.30 5.64 -2.07
N ALA A 132 4.32 4.91 -1.65
CA ALA A 132 4.33 3.45 -1.73
C ALA A 132 4.28 2.86 -0.32
N TYR A 133 3.60 1.72 -0.18
CA TYR A 133 3.47 1.01 1.09
C TYR A 133 4.15 -0.35 1.04
N TRP A 134 4.72 -0.77 2.16
CA TRP A 134 5.24 -2.11 2.36
C TRP A 134 4.94 -2.60 3.77
N GLU A 135 4.70 -3.90 3.89
CA GLU A 135 4.45 -4.55 5.16
C GLU A 135 5.08 -5.94 5.19
N LYS A 136 5.65 -6.30 6.35
CA LYS A 136 6.09 -7.67 6.65
C LYS A 136 6.20 -7.86 8.16
N ASN A 137 5.62 -8.94 8.70
CA ASN A 137 5.75 -9.31 10.12
C ASN A 137 5.52 -8.11 11.06
N ASP A 138 4.35 -7.47 10.96
CA ASP A 138 3.93 -6.28 11.71
C ASP A 138 4.73 -4.99 11.45
N THR A 139 5.77 -5.06 10.63
CA THR A 139 6.56 -3.90 10.23
C THR A 139 5.89 -3.23 9.05
N THR A 140 5.50 -1.96 9.20
CA THR A 140 4.83 -1.18 8.15
C THR A 140 5.71 -0.02 7.70
N ARG A 141 5.71 0.30 6.39
CA ARG A 141 6.58 1.32 5.81
C ARG A 141 5.84 2.16 4.78
N LEU A 142 6.05 3.46 4.81
CA LEU A 142 5.66 4.39 3.76
C LEU A 142 6.91 4.98 3.10
N PHE A 143 6.95 4.93 1.78
CA PHE A 143 8.02 5.52 0.98
C PHE A 143 7.50 6.69 0.17
N PHE A 144 8.28 7.77 0.12
CA PHE A 144 7.98 8.94 -0.69
C PHE A 144 9.25 9.68 -1.10
N SER A 145 9.17 10.43 -2.19
CA SER A 145 10.29 11.23 -2.67
C SER A 145 10.03 12.72 -2.49
N LYS A 146 11.07 13.46 -2.09
CA LYS A 146 11.07 14.93 -2.10
C LYS A 146 12.44 15.43 -2.52
N GLY A 147 12.49 16.23 -3.58
CA GLY A 147 13.76 16.58 -4.23
C GLY A 147 14.47 15.32 -4.73
N ASN A 148 15.75 15.18 -4.38
CA ASN A 148 16.59 14.04 -4.79
C ASN A 148 16.62 12.90 -3.77
N TYR A 149 15.79 12.95 -2.72
CA TYR A 149 15.82 12.00 -1.62
C TYR A 149 14.59 11.10 -1.64
N LEU A 150 14.82 9.81 -1.36
CA LEU A 150 13.80 8.83 -1.00
C LEU A 150 13.76 8.70 0.52
N TYR A 151 12.59 8.91 1.10
CA TYR A 151 12.36 8.81 2.53
C TYR A 151 11.56 7.54 2.84
N CYS A 152 11.74 7.04 4.06
CA CYS A 152 11.05 5.89 4.61
C CYS A 152 10.50 6.25 5.98
N LEU A 153 9.18 6.13 6.16
CA LEU A 153 8.50 6.39 7.42
C LEU A 153 7.90 5.09 7.96
N ASP A 154 7.77 4.99 9.28
CA ASP A 154 6.83 4.05 9.88
C ASP A 154 5.39 4.48 9.55
N ALA A 155 4.53 3.55 9.09
CA ALA A 155 3.19 3.91 8.65
C ALA A 155 2.21 4.16 9.80
N GLN A 156 2.46 3.58 10.97
CA GLN A 156 1.59 3.74 12.13
C GLN A 156 1.92 5.04 12.86
N GLU A 157 3.21 5.29 13.07
CA GLU A 157 3.67 6.42 13.90
C GLU A 157 4.05 7.66 13.09
N GLY A 158 4.33 7.51 11.79
CA GLY A 158 4.76 8.63 10.93
C GLY A 158 6.21 9.06 11.15
N GLU A 159 6.98 8.31 11.93
CA GLU A 159 8.37 8.61 12.26
C GLU A 159 9.32 8.26 11.12
N LEU A 160 10.37 9.08 10.95
CA LEU A 160 11.42 8.83 9.95
C LEU A 160 12.30 7.64 10.37
N ILE A 161 12.44 6.68 9.48
CA ILE A 161 13.37 5.56 9.67
C ILE A 161 14.74 5.99 9.13
N SER A 162 15.53 6.58 10.02
CA SER A 162 16.83 7.18 9.67
C SER A 162 17.87 6.17 9.18
N THR A 163 17.73 4.89 9.54
CA THR A 163 18.61 3.79 9.11
C THR A 163 18.33 3.28 7.70
N PHE A 164 17.22 3.68 7.07
CA PHE A 164 16.89 3.25 5.72
C PHE A 164 17.96 3.69 4.70
N GLY A 165 18.44 2.75 3.89
CA GLY A 165 19.44 3.00 2.85
C GLY A 165 20.89 3.13 3.35
N GLN A 166 21.17 2.78 4.60
CA GLN A 166 22.53 2.79 5.17
C GLN A 166 23.24 1.42 5.13
N GLU A 167 22.60 0.39 4.57
CA GLU A 167 23.13 -0.98 4.43
C GLU A 167 23.53 -1.30 2.99
#